data_AF-A0A0F5II21-F1
#
_entry.id   AF-A0A0F5II21-F1
#
_cell.length_a   1.000
_cell.length_b   1.000
_cell.length_c   1.000
_cell.angle_alpha   90.00
_cell.angle_beta   90.00
_cell.angle_gamma   90.00
#
_symmetry.space_group_name_H-M   'P 1'
#
loop_
_entity.id
_entity.type
_entity.pdbx_description
1 polymer ?
#
loop_
_entity_poly.entity_id
_entity_poly.type
_entity_poly.pdbx_seq_one_letter_code
_entity_poly.pdbx_strand_id
1 'polypeptide(L)'
;MDWMTIGLAFLTFISGGGIAAIVLLPQKRRSAEIENEAKVSEQWKELYIQFREEKSRQSDLIDKLYDDLTAARNQNNTLTTNNAILKLWKCEKLECGYRKPPISADPFKKLEEEHQ
;
A
#
# COMPACT_ATOMS: atom_id res chain seq x y z
N MET A 1 -24.67 61.25 -43.81
CA MET A 1 -23.63 60.29 -43.38
C MET A 1 -23.08 59.72 -44.68
N ASP A 2 -21.89 60.15 -45.10
CA ASP A 2 -21.36 59.86 -46.42
C ASP A 2 -21.06 58.36 -46.59
N TRP A 3 -21.43 57.79 -47.73
CA TRP A 3 -21.25 56.36 -48.02
C TRP A 3 -19.77 55.92 -47.91
N MET A 4 -18.84 56.86 -48.09
CA MET A 4 -17.40 56.65 -47.94
C MET A 4 -16.98 56.35 -46.50
N THR A 5 -17.63 56.94 -45.49
CA THR A 5 -17.28 56.68 -44.08
C THR A 5 -17.79 55.33 -43.62
N ILE A 6 -18.92 54.85 -44.17
CA ILE A 6 -19.43 53.50 -43.92
C ILE A 6 -18.51 52.44 -44.57
N GLY A 7 -18.04 52.69 -45.80
CA GLY A 7 -17.10 51.79 -46.48
C GLY A 7 -15.73 51.68 -45.78
N LEU A 8 -15.20 52.80 -45.30
CA LEU A 8 -13.95 52.82 -44.53
C LEU A 8 -14.07 52.12 -43.17
N ALA A 9 -15.21 52.26 -42.48
CA ALA A 9 -15.45 51.56 -41.20
C ALA A 9 -15.52 50.03 -41.37
N PHE A 10 -16.10 49.54 -42.48
CA PHE A 10 -16.10 48.11 -42.80
C PHE A 10 -14.70 47.59 -43.13
N LEU A 11 -13.91 48.37 -43.89
CA LEU A 11 -12.53 48.02 -44.23
C LEU A 11 -11.64 47.96 -42.97
N THR A 12 -11.76 48.91 -42.05
CA THR A 12 -10.99 48.91 -40.79
C THR A 12 -11.44 47.81 -39.83
N PHE A 13 -12.72 47.44 -39.81
CA PHE A 13 -13.22 46.32 -39.02
C PHE A 13 -12.65 44.97 -39.51
N ILE A 14 -12.60 44.77 -40.82
CA ILE A 14 -12.05 43.56 -41.45
C ILE A 14 -10.52 43.54 -41.36
N SER A 15 -9.82 44.66 -41.54
CA SER A 15 -8.35 44.69 -41.57
C SER A 15 -7.66 44.89 -40.22
N GLY A 16 -8.29 45.57 -39.26
CA GLY A 16 -7.59 46.08 -38.07
C GLY A 16 -7.95 45.44 -36.73
N GLY A 17 -9.11 44.78 -36.58
CA GLY A 17 -9.57 44.32 -35.26
C GLY A 17 -10.41 43.05 -35.23
N GLY A 18 -11.25 42.80 -36.25
CA GLY A 18 -12.13 41.64 -36.28
C GLY A 18 -11.40 40.30 -36.44
N ILE A 19 -10.33 40.27 -37.26
CA ILE A 19 -9.55 39.06 -37.51
C ILE A 19 -8.67 38.70 -36.30
N ALA A 20 -8.14 39.70 -35.59
CA ALA A 20 -7.35 39.48 -34.37
C ALA A 20 -8.18 38.78 -33.29
N ALA A 21 -9.45 39.16 -33.11
CA ALA A 21 -10.35 38.49 -32.19
C ALA A 21 -10.61 37.01 -32.55
N ILE A 22 -10.75 36.69 -33.85
CA ILE A 22 -10.96 35.31 -34.32
C ILE A 22 -9.71 34.44 -34.11
N VAL A 23 -8.51 34.99 -34.23
CA VAL A 23 -7.24 34.28 -34.01
C VAL A 23 -6.89 34.15 -32.51
N LEU A 24 -7.33 35.08 -31.67
CA LEU A 24 -7.13 35.04 -30.21
C LEU A 24 -8.07 34.04 -29.51
N LEU A 25 -9.26 33.78 -30.07
CA LEU A 25 -10.21 32.79 -29.54
C LEU A 25 -9.64 31.36 -29.46
N PRO A 26 -9.01 30.78 -30.51
CA PRO A 26 -8.40 29.46 -30.42
C PRO A 26 -7.18 29.43 -29.50
N GLN A 27 -6.44 30.54 -29.37
CA GLN A 27 -5.35 30.63 -28.39
C GLN A 27 -5.86 30.56 -26.94
N LYS A 28 -6.94 31.27 -26.60
CA LYS A 28 -7.55 31.20 -25.26
C LYS A 28 -8.17 29.83 -24.95
N ARG A 29 -8.70 29.13 -25.97
CA ARG A 29 -9.18 27.75 -25.80
C ARG A 29 -8.03 26.78 -25.54
N ARG A 30 -6.95 26.86 -26.32
CA ARG A 30 -5.74 26.05 -26.10
C ARG A 30 -5.09 26.32 -24.75
N SER A 31 -5.03 27.58 -24.29
CA SER A 31 -4.47 27.86 -22.96
C SER A 31 -5.35 27.30 -21.84
N ALA A 32 -6.68 27.38 -21.97
CA ALA A 32 -7.60 26.78 -21.00
C ALA A 32 -7.56 25.24 -21.02
N GLU A 33 -7.35 24.62 -22.18
CA GLU A 33 -7.13 23.18 -22.31
C GLU A 33 -5.83 22.75 -21.63
N ILE A 34 -4.72 23.49 -21.83
CA ILE A 34 -3.43 23.22 -21.18
C ILE A 34 -3.53 23.36 -19.66
N GLU A 35 -4.24 24.36 -19.15
CA GLU A 35 -4.47 24.51 -17.70
C GLU A 35 -5.31 23.36 -17.11
N ASN A 36 -6.30 22.87 -17.85
CA ASN A 36 -7.10 21.73 -17.43
C ASN A 36 -6.29 20.43 -17.47
N GLU A 37 -5.50 20.20 -18.52
CA GLU A 37 -4.58 19.06 -18.61
C GLU A 37 -3.53 19.10 -17.49
N ALA A 38 -3.00 20.27 -17.17
CA ALA A 38 -2.07 20.45 -16.05
C ALA A 38 -2.72 20.08 -14.71
N LYS A 39 -3.93 20.59 -14.42
CA LYS A 39 -4.67 20.25 -13.20
C LYS A 39 -4.98 18.75 -13.10
N VAL A 40 -5.38 18.14 -14.22
CA VAL A 40 -5.63 16.70 -14.28
C VAL A 40 -4.33 15.94 -14.01
N SER A 41 -3.20 16.36 -14.58
CA SER A 41 -1.89 15.73 -14.34
C SER A 41 -1.46 15.81 -12.87
N GLU A 42 -1.74 16.92 -12.20
CA GLU A 42 -1.47 17.11 -10.77
C GLU A 42 -2.33 16.16 -9.93
N GLN A 43 -3.62 16.03 -10.24
CA GLN A 43 -4.52 15.08 -9.57
C GLN A 43 -4.06 13.63 -9.74
N TRP A 44 -3.65 13.24 -10.95
CA TRP A 44 -3.09 11.90 -11.19
C TRP A 44 -1.82 11.65 -10.40
N LYS A 45 -0.94 12.67 -10.29
CA LYS A 45 0.28 12.57 -9.50
C LYS A 45 -0.02 12.40 -8.02
N GLU A 46 -0.97 13.16 -7.48
CA GLU A 46 -1.40 13.04 -6.08
C GLU A 46 -2.00 11.66 -5.78
N LEU A 47 -2.93 11.20 -6.62
CA LEU A 47 -3.52 9.86 -6.50
C LEU A 47 -2.46 8.76 -6.56
N TYR A 48 -1.48 8.90 -7.44
CA TYR A 48 -0.40 7.93 -7.57
C TYR A 48 0.50 7.90 -6.32
N ILE A 49 0.80 9.05 -5.71
CA ILE A 49 1.57 9.11 -4.46
C ILE A 49 0.78 8.43 -3.33
N GLN A 50 -0.50 8.77 -3.17
CA GLN A 50 -1.37 8.16 -2.16
C GLN A 50 -1.44 6.64 -2.34
N PHE A 51 -1.64 6.16 -3.57
CA PHE A 51 -1.67 4.73 -3.87
C PHE A 51 -0.34 4.04 -3.53
N ARG A 52 0.79 4.68 -3.81
CA ARG A 52 2.12 4.12 -3.47
C ARG A 52 2.30 4.01 -1.96
N GLU A 53 1.89 5.04 -1.21
CA GLU A 53 1.95 5.02 0.27
C GLU A 53 1.04 3.95 0.86
N GLU A 54 -0.20 3.82 0.38
CA GLU A 54 -1.12 2.77 0.79
C GLU A 54 -0.57 1.38 0.47
N LYS A 55 -0.02 1.19 -0.73
CA LYS A 55 0.62 -0.07 -1.12
C LYS A 55 1.81 -0.41 -0.22
N SER A 56 2.65 0.57 0.11
CA SER A 56 3.77 0.37 1.05
C SER A 56 3.24 -0.07 2.41
N ARG A 57 2.24 0.64 2.95
CA ARG A 57 1.63 0.31 4.24
C ARG A 57 1.00 -1.09 4.25
N GLN A 58 0.34 -1.48 3.15
CA GLN A 58 -0.20 -2.82 3.00
C GLN A 58 0.91 -3.89 2.96
N SER A 59 2.01 -3.62 2.27
CA SER A 59 3.18 -4.53 2.28
C SER A 59 3.73 -4.72 3.68
N ASP A 60 3.94 -3.63 4.43
CA ASP A 60 4.44 -3.70 5.81
C ASP A 60 3.50 -4.48 6.74
N LEU A 61 2.18 -4.36 6.51
CA LEU A 61 1.18 -5.13 7.26
C LEU A 61 1.22 -6.62 6.91
N ILE A 62 1.43 -6.95 5.63
CA ILE A 62 1.58 -8.34 5.17
C ILE A 62 2.81 -8.98 5.80
N ASP A 63 3.94 -8.28 5.82
CA ASP A 63 5.18 -8.80 6.41
C ASP A 63 5.00 -9.08 7.91
N LYS A 64 4.38 -8.14 8.64
CA LYS A 64 4.03 -8.35 10.06
C LYS A 64 3.11 -9.55 10.28
N LEU A 65 2.11 -9.74 9.43
CA LEU A 65 1.22 -10.89 9.52
C LEU A 65 1.96 -12.22 9.30
N TYR A 66 2.95 -12.25 8.40
CA TYR A 66 3.79 -13.43 8.20
C TYR A 66 4.73 -13.71 9.39
N ASP A 67 5.27 -12.66 10.00
CA ASP A 67 6.07 -12.77 11.23
C ASP A 67 5.23 -13.33 12.39
N ASP A 68 4.03 -12.77 12.61
CA ASP A 68 3.09 -13.21 13.63
C ASP A 68 2.66 -14.67 13.40
N LEU A 69 2.38 -15.05 12.16
CA LEU A 69 2.04 -16.43 11.80
C LEU A 69 3.21 -17.39 12.10
N THR A 70 4.43 -16.96 11.83
CA THR A 70 5.64 -17.76 12.10
C THR A 70 5.85 -17.93 13.61
N ALA A 71 5.69 -16.86 14.39
CA ALA A 71 5.73 -16.93 15.84
C ALA A 71 4.67 -17.87 16.43
N ALA A 72 3.42 -17.76 15.97
CA ALA A 72 2.33 -18.63 16.41
C ALA A 72 2.58 -20.10 16.05
N ARG A 73 3.12 -20.37 14.84
CA ARG A 73 3.51 -21.73 14.43
C ARG A 73 4.62 -22.29 15.31
N ASN A 74 5.63 -21.50 15.62
CA ASN A 74 6.73 -21.91 16.50
C ASN A 74 6.21 -22.24 17.91
N GLN A 75 5.34 -21.41 18.48
CA GLN A 75 4.71 -21.68 19.78
C GLN A 75 3.91 -22.99 19.75
N ASN A 76 3.12 -23.23 18.70
CA ASN A 76 2.34 -24.46 18.57
C ASN A 76 3.25 -25.70 18.44
N ASN A 77 4.33 -25.60 17.66
CA ASN A 77 5.33 -26.66 17.55
C ASN A 77 5.97 -26.98 18.91
N THR A 78 6.41 -25.97 19.66
CA THR A 78 6.97 -26.16 21.01
C THR A 78 5.97 -26.82 21.95
N LEU A 79 4.71 -26.35 21.97
CA LEU A 79 3.66 -26.95 22.79
C LEU A 79 3.34 -28.39 22.39
N THR A 80 3.34 -28.69 21.09
CA THR A 80 3.12 -30.05 20.56
C THR A 80 4.24 -30.98 20.98
N THR A 81 5.50 -30.54 20.86
CA THR A 81 6.68 -31.29 21.33
C THR A 81 6.62 -31.53 22.83
N ASN A 82 6.33 -30.49 23.63
CA ASN A 82 6.18 -30.63 25.08
C ASN A 82 5.05 -31.60 25.45
N ASN A 83 3.92 -31.56 24.74
CA ASN A 83 2.82 -32.50 24.96
C ASN A 83 3.24 -33.94 24.65
N ALA A 84 3.99 -34.16 23.57
CA ALA A 84 4.52 -35.47 23.22
C ALA A 84 5.51 -35.99 24.28
N ILE A 85 6.43 -35.14 24.75
CA ILE A 85 7.36 -35.46 25.83
C ILE A 85 6.59 -35.84 27.10
N LEU A 86 5.63 -35.03 27.52
CA LEU A 86 4.81 -35.32 28.72
C LEU A 86 4.01 -36.62 28.57
N LYS A 87 3.54 -36.95 27.37
CA LYS A 87 2.86 -38.23 27.10
C LYS A 87 3.80 -39.43 27.17
N LEU A 88 5.08 -39.27 26.82
CA LEU A 88 6.10 -40.30 27.00
C LEU A 88 6.53 -40.42 28.46
N TRP A 89 6.54 -39.31 29.19
CA TRP A 89 6.99 -39.22 30.58
C TRP A 89 5.90 -39.53 31.61
N LYS A 90 4.62 -39.52 31.22
CA LYS A 90 3.53 -39.90 32.11
C LYS A 90 3.74 -41.35 32.57
N CYS A 91 3.60 -41.56 33.87
CA CYS A 91 3.60 -42.90 34.43
C CYS A 91 2.30 -43.62 34.02
N GLU A 92 2.41 -44.91 33.68
CA GLU A 92 1.26 -45.73 33.28
C GLU A 92 0.28 -46.01 34.43
N LYS A 93 0.76 -45.97 35.69
CA LYS A 93 -0.06 -46.07 36.91
C LYS A 93 0.03 -44.80 37.75
N LEU A 94 -1.12 -44.23 38.11
CA LEU A 94 -1.25 -42.99 38.88
C LEU A 94 -0.81 -43.13 40.36
N GLU A 95 -0.79 -44.35 40.89
CA GLU A 95 -0.58 -44.66 42.32
C GLU A 95 0.89 -44.85 42.73
N CYS A 96 1.86 -44.62 41.84
CA CYS A 96 3.27 -44.82 42.17
C CYS A 96 3.84 -43.70 43.08
N GLY A 97 4.13 -44.05 44.35
CA GLY A 97 4.80 -43.17 45.32
C GLY A 97 6.29 -42.90 45.05
N TYR A 98 6.95 -43.72 44.22
CA TYR A 98 8.32 -43.50 43.73
C TYR A 98 8.30 -43.39 42.20
N ARG A 99 7.82 -42.25 41.70
CA ARG A 99 7.76 -41.96 40.27
C ARG A 99 9.18 -41.91 39.70
N LYS A 100 9.52 -42.89 38.87
CA LYS A 100 10.67 -42.78 37.97
C LYS A 100 10.13 -42.75 36.55
N PRO A 101 10.44 -41.72 35.76
CA PRO A 101 10.06 -41.67 34.35
C PRO A 101 10.64 -42.91 33.64
N PRO A 102 9.97 -43.42 32.59
CA PRO A 102 10.46 -44.57 31.81
C PRO A 102 11.80 -44.28 31.11
N ILE A 103 12.20 -43.00 31.01
CA ILE A 103 13.47 -42.54 30.45
C ILE A 103 14.18 -41.72 31.54
N SER A 104 15.44 -42.04 31.86
CA SER A 104 16.20 -41.40 32.95
C SER A 104 16.87 -40.07 32.59
N ALA A 105 16.90 -39.69 31.30
CA ALA A 105 17.53 -38.48 30.81
C ALA A 105 16.52 -37.33 30.71
N ASP A 106 16.77 -36.19 31.36
CA ASP A 106 15.88 -35.03 31.35
C ASP A 106 15.79 -34.39 29.95
N PRO A 107 14.64 -34.45 29.27
CA PRO A 107 14.47 -33.93 27.92
C PRO A 107 14.33 -32.41 27.90
N PHE A 108 13.96 -31.79 29.01
CA PHE A 108 13.76 -30.34 29.09
C PHE A 108 15.08 -29.58 29.14
N LYS A 109 16.12 -30.20 29.69
CA LYS A 109 17.47 -29.64 29.71
C LYS A 109 18.03 -29.40 28.30
N LYS A 110 17.73 -30.31 27.37
CA LYS A 110 18.16 -30.20 25.97
C LYS A 110 17.32 -29.17 25.18
N LEU A 111 16.04 -29.03 25.53
CA LEU A 111 15.17 -28.00 24.94
C LEU A 111 15.53 -26.58 25.43
N GLU A 112 15.94 -26.43 26.69
CA GLU A 112 16.44 -25.16 27.22
C GLU A 112 17.77 -24.75 26.56
N GLU A 113 18.66 -25.71 26.26
CA GLU A 113 19.91 -25.48 25.54
C GLU A 113 19.69 -25.11 24.05
N GLU A 114 18.64 -25.62 23.39
CA GLU A 114 18.29 -25.24 22.00
C GLU A 114 17.53 -23.90 21.89
N HIS A 115 16.95 -23.42 23.00
CA HIS A 115 16.21 -22.16 23.06
C HIS A 115 17.03 -20.96 23.57
N GLN A 116 18.32 -21.15 23.88
CA GLN A 116 19.28 -20.11 24.31
C GLN A 116 20.13 -19.61 23.13
#